data_AF-S5CH05-F1
#
_entry.id   AF-S5CH05-F1
#
_cell.length_a   1.000
_cell.length_b   1.000
_cell.length_c   1.000
_cell.angle_alpha   90.00
_cell.angle_beta   90.00
_cell.angle_gamma   90.00
#
_symmetry.space_group_name_H-M   'P 1'
#
loop_
_entity.id
_entity.type
_entity.pdbx_description
1 polymer ?
#
loop_
_entity_poly.entity_id
_entity_poly.type
_entity_poly.pdbx_seq_one_letter_code
_entity_poly.pdbx_strand_id
1 'polypeptide(L)'
;MHQQVIARFNCERLCNSLKRVKKFSNWREPIPEAYFPKLACLTSSRGWPPRHSGMQWQDLNRAAEGLFVTIDEMERWRRNVEEAIATGTVRLPNGQTRPLDIDTLGNMLESSALSPNRELYGCIHNNGHSFTAYMHDPEHRYLEQFGVIADEATTMRDPFFYRWHAYIDDVFQKHKESAYVRPYTRSELENPGVQVRSVSVETPGGQPNTLNTFWMLSDVNLSRGLDFSDNGPVYARFTHLNYRHFSYRINVNNTGSS
;
A
#
# COMPACT_ATOMS: atom_id res chain seq x y z
N MET A 1 2.14 2.41 7.61
CA MET A 1 1.14 1.34 7.35
C MET A 1 1.52 0.51 6.11
N HIS A 2 1.59 1.11 4.92
CA HIS A 2 1.79 0.38 3.66
C HIS A 2 3.04 -0.53 3.56
N GLN A 3 4.17 -0.18 4.20
CA GLN A 3 5.34 -1.08 4.25
C GLN A 3 4.96 -2.46 4.82
N GLN A 4 4.20 -2.51 5.91
CA GLN A 4 3.78 -3.76 6.54
C GLN A 4 2.79 -4.56 5.67
N VAL A 5 1.99 -3.88 4.85
CA VAL A 5 1.13 -4.53 3.85
C VAL A 5 1.99 -5.24 2.82
N ILE A 6 3.03 -4.58 2.28
CA ILE A 6 3.97 -5.18 1.34
C ILE A 6 4.75 -6.34 1.97
N ALA A 7 5.20 -6.19 3.22
CA ALA A 7 5.89 -7.25 3.95
C ALA A 7 5.02 -8.51 4.10
N ARG A 8 3.77 -8.36 4.58
CA ARG A 8 2.81 -9.46 4.73
C ARG A 8 2.47 -10.09 3.39
N PHE A 9 2.21 -9.29 2.36
CA PHE A 9 1.95 -9.80 1.01
C PHE A 9 3.14 -10.59 0.45
N ASN A 10 4.37 -10.12 0.69
CA ASN A 10 5.57 -10.86 0.29
C ASN A 10 5.73 -12.19 1.04
N CYS A 11 5.39 -12.25 2.34
CA CYS A 11 5.32 -13.52 3.07
C CYS A 11 4.33 -14.48 2.39
N GLU A 12 3.11 -14.03 2.07
CA GLU A 12 2.10 -14.84 1.39
C GLU A 12 2.59 -15.32 0.01
N ARG A 13 3.24 -14.46 -0.78
CA ARG A 13 3.81 -14.85 -2.08
C ARG A 13 4.82 -15.98 -1.94
N LEU A 14 5.72 -15.89 -0.97
CA LEU A 14 6.73 -16.93 -0.72
C LEU A 14 6.10 -18.25 -0.25
N CYS A 15 5.03 -18.19 0.55
CA CYS A 15 4.23 -19.37 0.92
C CYS A 15 3.48 -20.00 -0.27
N ASN A 16 3.34 -19.28 -1.39
CA ASN A 16 2.58 -19.69 -2.57
C ASN A 16 3.47 -19.82 -3.83
N SER A 17 4.75 -20.15 -3.67
CA SER A 17 5.69 -20.40 -4.79
C SER A 17 5.88 -19.20 -5.74
N LEU A 18 5.66 -17.98 -5.24
CA LEU A 18 5.87 -16.74 -5.98
C LEU A 18 7.08 -15.99 -5.41
N LYS A 19 7.80 -15.30 -6.30
CA LYS A 19 8.85 -14.34 -5.90
C LYS A 19 8.22 -13.15 -5.17
N ARG A 20 9.01 -12.42 -4.38
CA ARG A 20 8.64 -11.08 -3.89
C ARG A 20 8.12 -10.20 -5.02
N VAL A 21 7.19 -9.30 -4.70
CA VAL A 21 6.55 -8.42 -5.69
C VAL A 21 7.59 -7.53 -6.39
N LYS A 22 7.48 -7.40 -7.72
CA LYS A 22 8.33 -6.50 -8.51
C LYS A 22 7.77 -5.09 -8.44
N LYS A 23 8.54 -4.12 -7.95
CA LYS A 23 8.14 -2.70 -7.97
C LYS A 23 7.86 -2.22 -9.40
N PHE A 24 6.94 -1.27 -9.56
CA PHE A 24 6.66 -0.60 -10.84
C PHE A 24 7.43 0.74 -10.91
N SER A 25 8.69 0.68 -11.35
CA SER A 25 9.60 1.83 -11.36
C SER A 25 9.88 2.40 -12.76
N ASN A 26 9.48 1.71 -13.83
CA ASN A 26 9.50 2.26 -15.19
C ASN A 26 8.06 2.51 -15.60
N TRP A 27 7.64 3.77 -15.56
CA TRP A 27 6.24 4.14 -15.74
C TRP A 27 5.75 4.12 -17.19
N ARG A 28 6.65 3.78 -18.12
CA ARG A 28 6.36 3.60 -19.54
C ARG A 28 6.39 2.14 -19.97
N GLU A 29 6.66 1.20 -19.05
CA GLU A 29 6.63 -0.24 -19.37
C GLU A 29 5.19 -0.78 -19.41
N PRO A 30 4.86 -1.71 -20.32
CA PRO A 30 3.61 -2.47 -20.25
C PRO A 30 3.46 -3.18 -18.90
N ILE A 31 2.25 -3.15 -18.36
CA ILE A 31 1.89 -3.82 -17.10
C ILE A 31 1.39 -5.23 -17.42
N PRO A 32 2.16 -6.30 -17.16
CA PRO A 32 1.77 -7.66 -17.52
C PRO A 32 0.63 -8.20 -16.64
N GLU A 33 0.43 -7.69 -15.43
CA GLU A 33 -0.62 -8.17 -14.53
C GLU A 33 -2.00 -7.65 -14.95
N ALA A 34 -2.81 -8.52 -15.57
CA ALA A 34 -4.24 -8.28 -15.76
C ALA A 34 -5.03 -8.43 -14.45
N TYR A 35 -6.18 -7.77 -14.35
CA TYR A 35 -7.13 -8.00 -13.26
C TYR A 35 -8.57 -7.70 -13.69
N PHE A 36 -9.48 -8.63 -13.41
CA PHE A 36 -10.90 -8.54 -13.77
C PHE A 36 -11.74 -8.66 -12.49
N PRO A 37 -12.19 -7.53 -11.90
CA PRO A 37 -12.61 -7.45 -10.50
C PRO A 37 -13.87 -8.24 -10.16
N LYS A 38 -14.74 -8.52 -11.14
CA LYS A 38 -16.06 -9.14 -10.94
C LYS A 38 -16.94 -8.37 -9.94
N LEU A 39 -16.68 -7.07 -9.77
CA LEU A 39 -17.48 -6.16 -8.97
C LEU A 39 -18.40 -5.34 -9.88
N ALA A 40 -19.59 -5.05 -9.38
CA ALA A 40 -20.50 -4.07 -9.96
C ALA A 40 -20.88 -3.06 -8.87
N CYS A 41 -21.03 -1.80 -9.28
CA CYS A 41 -21.52 -0.74 -8.40
C CYS A 41 -23.04 -0.64 -8.56
N LEU A 42 -23.78 -0.89 -7.47
CA LEU A 42 -25.24 -0.80 -7.48
C LEU A 42 -25.72 0.65 -7.72
N THR A 43 -24.96 1.63 -7.24
CA THR A 43 -25.29 3.06 -7.39
C THR A 43 -25.19 3.54 -8.84
N SER A 44 -24.12 3.18 -9.55
CA SER A 44 -23.95 3.60 -10.95
C SER A 44 -24.52 2.59 -11.96
N SER A 45 -24.92 1.40 -11.49
CA SER A 45 -25.31 0.26 -12.32
C SER A 45 -24.25 -0.14 -13.36
N ARG A 46 -22.97 0.13 -13.06
CA ARG A 46 -21.82 -0.21 -13.93
C ARG A 46 -20.91 -1.24 -13.28
N GLY A 47 -20.31 -2.08 -14.12
CA GLY A 47 -19.18 -2.91 -13.71
C GLY A 47 -17.95 -2.04 -13.43
N TRP A 48 -17.09 -2.49 -12.53
CA TRP A 48 -15.77 -1.89 -12.37
C TRP A 48 -14.88 -2.28 -13.55
N PRO A 49 -14.34 -1.32 -14.34
CA PRO A 49 -13.58 -1.65 -15.53
C PRO A 49 -12.37 -2.54 -15.22
N PRO A 50 -12.15 -3.61 -16.01
CA PRO A 50 -10.99 -4.48 -15.84
C PRO A 50 -9.73 -3.85 -16.43
N ARG A 51 -8.57 -4.35 -16.01
CA ARG A 51 -7.29 -4.09 -16.69
C ARG A 51 -6.85 -5.32 -17.47
N HIS A 52 -6.71 -5.18 -18.78
CA HIS A 52 -6.14 -6.22 -19.63
C HIS A 52 -4.61 -6.26 -19.49
N SER A 53 -4.02 -7.42 -19.77
CA SER A 53 -2.55 -7.60 -19.74
C SER A 53 -1.88 -6.70 -20.79
N GLY A 54 -0.76 -6.09 -20.42
CA GLY A 54 0.07 -5.30 -21.32
C GLY A 54 -0.38 -3.85 -21.51
N MET A 55 -1.41 -3.38 -20.79
CA MET A 55 -1.79 -1.97 -20.79
C MET A 55 -0.67 -1.11 -20.20
N GLN A 56 -0.61 0.15 -20.64
CA GLN A 56 0.40 1.12 -20.23
C GLN A 56 -0.27 2.38 -19.71
N TRP A 57 0.42 3.10 -18.83
CA TRP A 57 0.02 4.45 -18.48
C TRP A 57 -0.01 5.33 -19.73
N GLN A 58 -1.00 6.20 -19.78
CA GLN A 58 -1.22 7.21 -20.80
C GLN A 58 -1.51 8.52 -20.07
N ASP A 59 -1.16 9.64 -20.66
CA ASP A 59 -1.44 10.96 -20.08
C ASP A 59 -2.93 11.11 -19.81
N LEU A 60 -3.27 11.63 -18.64
CA LEU A 60 -4.65 11.78 -18.20
C LEU A 60 -5.13 13.19 -18.56
N ASN A 61 -6.20 13.24 -19.34
CA ASN A 61 -6.87 14.47 -19.73
C ASN A 61 -8.38 14.27 -19.57
N ARG A 62 -8.84 14.28 -18.31
CA ARG A 62 -10.24 14.05 -17.98
C ARG A 62 -10.84 15.27 -17.28
N ALA A 63 -11.45 16.13 -18.09
CA ALA A 63 -12.00 17.40 -17.61
C ALA A 63 -13.15 17.22 -16.61
N ALA A 64 -13.98 16.19 -16.78
CA ALA A 64 -15.11 15.91 -15.90
C ALA A 64 -14.66 15.61 -14.45
N GLU A 65 -13.51 14.97 -14.28
CA GLU A 65 -12.92 14.66 -12.97
C GLU A 65 -11.83 15.65 -12.52
N GLY A 66 -11.59 16.72 -13.28
CA GLY A 66 -10.53 17.70 -12.97
C GLY A 66 -9.12 17.10 -12.99
N LEU A 67 -8.90 16.04 -13.76
CA LEU A 67 -7.69 15.25 -13.75
C LEU A 67 -6.86 15.51 -15.02
N PHE A 68 -5.85 16.35 -14.87
CA PHE A 68 -4.90 16.71 -15.93
C PHE A 68 -3.49 16.47 -15.42
N VAL A 69 -2.86 15.38 -15.87
CA VAL A 69 -1.50 15.03 -15.45
C VAL A 69 -0.84 14.16 -16.50
N THR A 70 0.42 14.46 -16.83
CA THR A 70 1.20 13.66 -17.78
C THR A 70 2.24 12.78 -17.08
N ILE A 71 2.70 11.75 -17.78
CA ILE A 71 3.80 10.89 -17.30
C ILE A 71 5.07 11.71 -17.10
N ASP A 72 5.31 12.74 -17.94
CA ASP A 72 6.46 13.65 -17.80
C ASP A 72 6.42 14.43 -16.48
N GLU A 73 5.23 14.86 -16.06
CA GLU A 73 5.05 15.55 -14.77
C GLU A 73 5.32 14.63 -13.59
N MET A 74 4.81 13.39 -13.65
CA MET A 74 5.13 12.36 -12.67
C MET A 74 6.64 12.16 -12.58
N GLU A 75 7.32 11.99 -13.72
CA GLU A 75 8.77 11.77 -13.76
C GLU A 75 9.55 12.98 -13.22
N ARG A 76 9.06 14.20 -13.45
CA ARG A 76 9.61 15.43 -12.86
C ARG A 76 9.46 15.44 -11.34
N TRP A 77 8.28 15.16 -10.81
CA TRP A 77 8.05 15.09 -9.36
C TRP A 77 8.92 14.02 -8.72
N ARG A 78 9.06 12.85 -9.35
CA ARG A 78 9.96 11.79 -8.91
C ARG A 78 11.40 12.29 -8.78
N ARG A 79 11.94 12.95 -9.81
CA ARG A 79 13.30 13.49 -9.77
C ARG A 79 13.47 14.46 -8.59
N ASN A 80 12.49 15.34 -8.37
CA ASN A 80 12.53 16.29 -7.25
C ASN A 80 12.49 15.60 -5.88
N VAL A 81 11.71 14.53 -5.72
CA VAL A 81 11.68 13.73 -4.49
C VAL A 81 13.00 12.97 -4.30
N GLU A 82 13.55 12.37 -5.36
CA GLU A 82 14.83 11.67 -5.32
C GLU A 82 15.98 12.63 -4.95
N GLU A 83 15.98 13.87 -5.47
CA GLU A 83 16.90 14.95 -5.09
C GLU A 83 16.77 15.32 -3.60
N ALA A 84 15.54 15.47 -3.10
CA ALA A 84 15.30 15.79 -1.69
C ALA A 84 15.84 14.70 -0.75
N ILE A 85 15.68 13.42 -1.14
CA ILE A 85 16.27 12.29 -0.42
C ILE A 85 17.80 12.30 -0.50
N ALA A 86 18.36 12.54 -1.69
CA ALA A 86 19.80 12.55 -1.92
C ALA A 86 20.52 13.66 -1.14
N THR A 87 19.87 14.82 -0.96
CA THR A 87 20.41 15.99 -0.23
C THR A 87 20.00 16.03 1.24
N GLY A 88 19.04 15.20 1.66
CA GLY A 88 18.51 15.20 3.02
C GLY A 88 17.72 16.45 3.38
N THR A 89 17.28 17.23 2.38
CA THR A 89 16.56 18.49 2.59
C THR A 89 15.37 18.63 1.64
N VAL A 90 14.35 19.35 2.09
CA VAL A 90 13.18 19.71 1.27
C VAL A 90 13.15 21.21 1.03
N ARG A 91 12.70 21.63 -0.14
CA ARG A 91 12.59 23.03 -0.56
C ARG A 91 11.16 23.52 -0.41
N LEU A 92 10.99 24.61 0.31
CA LEU A 92 9.73 25.31 0.54
C LEU A 92 9.39 26.25 -0.64
N PRO A 93 8.14 26.73 -0.75
CA PRO A 93 7.73 27.64 -1.84
C PRO A 93 8.52 28.94 -1.86
N ASN A 94 8.95 29.44 -0.70
CA ASN A 94 9.76 30.65 -0.56
C ASN A 94 11.26 30.44 -0.91
N GLY A 95 11.65 29.25 -1.36
CA GLY A 95 13.03 28.91 -1.71
C GLY A 95 13.91 28.48 -0.54
N GLN A 96 13.46 28.60 0.71
CA GLN A 96 14.19 28.08 1.87
C GLN A 96 14.17 26.55 1.89
N THR A 97 15.12 25.95 2.62
CA THR A 97 15.17 24.50 2.83
C THR A 97 14.98 24.14 4.31
N ARG A 98 14.51 22.93 4.55
CA ARG A 98 14.50 22.30 5.89
C ARG A 98 14.95 20.84 5.80
N PRO A 99 15.45 20.23 6.88
CA PRO A 99 15.79 18.81 6.89
C PRO A 99 14.59 17.93 6.48
N LEU A 100 14.88 16.85 5.74
CA LEU A 100 13.91 15.83 5.40
C LEU A 100 13.82 14.79 6.52
N ASP A 101 12.62 14.58 7.05
CA ASP A 101 12.29 13.43 7.89
C ASP A 101 11.25 12.52 7.22
N ILE A 102 11.02 11.35 7.82
CA ILE A 102 10.13 10.34 7.24
C ILE A 102 8.66 10.80 7.17
N ASP A 103 8.22 11.65 8.09
CA ASP A 103 6.84 12.14 8.13
C ASP A 103 6.60 13.17 7.02
N THR A 104 7.56 14.10 6.85
CA THR A 104 7.61 15.03 5.73
C THR A 104 7.63 14.28 4.39
N LEU A 105 8.46 13.24 4.26
CA LEU A 105 8.48 12.40 3.05
C LEU A 105 7.12 11.73 2.80
N GLY A 106 6.44 11.28 3.86
CA GLY A 106 5.10 10.71 3.80
C GLY A 106 4.11 11.68 3.18
N ASN A 107 4.04 12.88 3.75
CA ASN A 107 3.16 13.96 3.29
C ASN A 107 3.51 14.44 1.88
N MET A 108 4.78 14.38 1.45
CA MET A 108 5.20 14.70 0.08
C MET A 108 4.75 13.65 -0.93
N LEU A 109 4.92 12.36 -0.61
CA LEU A 109 4.67 11.27 -1.55
C LEU A 109 3.19 10.98 -1.79
N GLU A 110 2.36 11.06 -0.74
CA GLU A 110 0.94 10.73 -0.83
C GLU A 110 0.22 11.50 -1.95
N SER A 111 0.22 12.82 -2.06
CA SER A 111 0.60 13.87 -1.12
C SER A 111 -0.59 14.26 -0.22
N SER A 112 -0.33 14.78 0.97
CA SER A 112 -1.37 15.35 1.85
C SER A 112 -1.38 16.89 1.78
N ALA A 113 -2.38 17.52 2.42
CA ALA A 113 -2.40 18.97 2.61
C ALA A 113 -1.20 19.50 3.43
N LEU A 114 -0.46 18.62 4.10
CA LEU A 114 0.73 18.94 4.90
C LEU A 114 2.03 18.85 4.09
N SER A 115 1.95 18.55 2.79
CA SER A 115 3.13 18.56 1.91
C SER A 115 3.81 19.94 1.96
N PRO A 116 5.12 20.01 2.20
CA PRO A 116 5.83 21.27 2.35
C PRO A 116 5.85 22.11 1.06
N ASN A 117 5.73 21.47 -0.11
CA ASN A 117 5.72 22.14 -1.41
C ASN A 117 5.08 21.24 -2.48
N ARG A 118 3.74 21.25 -2.54
CA ARG A 118 2.98 20.40 -3.47
C ARG A 118 3.23 20.72 -4.94
N GLU A 119 3.56 21.97 -5.29
CA GLU A 119 3.89 22.35 -6.66
C GLU A 119 5.19 21.67 -7.13
N LEU A 120 6.21 21.64 -6.26
CA LEU A 120 7.49 21.04 -6.57
C LEU A 120 7.47 19.50 -6.53
N TYR A 121 6.82 18.91 -5.53
CA TYR A 121 6.87 17.47 -5.28
C TYR A 121 5.64 16.68 -5.77
N GLY A 122 4.58 17.39 -6.17
CA GLY A 122 3.39 16.79 -6.76
C GLY A 122 2.59 15.92 -5.80
N CYS A 123 1.96 14.88 -6.38
CA CYS A 123 1.06 13.96 -5.70
C CYS A 123 1.28 12.53 -6.24
N ILE A 124 2.51 12.03 -6.15
CA ILE A 124 2.98 10.84 -6.87
C ILE A 124 2.12 9.61 -6.54
N HIS A 125 1.97 9.25 -5.27
CA HIS A 125 1.22 8.06 -4.85
C HIS A 125 -0.20 8.07 -5.39
N ASN A 126 -0.99 9.11 -5.12
CA ASN A 126 -2.40 9.17 -5.55
C ASN A 126 -2.53 9.20 -7.08
N ASN A 127 -1.66 9.94 -7.79
CA ASN A 127 -1.71 9.95 -9.24
C ASN A 127 -1.33 8.59 -9.84
N GLY A 128 -0.43 7.81 -9.21
CA GLY A 128 -0.19 6.44 -9.65
C GLY A 128 -1.43 5.53 -9.56
N HIS A 129 -2.31 5.74 -8.58
CA HIS A 129 -3.63 5.12 -8.55
C HIS A 129 -4.48 5.60 -9.74
N SER A 130 -4.56 6.92 -9.98
CA SER A 130 -5.32 7.51 -11.09
C SER A 130 -4.87 7.00 -12.47
N PHE A 131 -3.58 7.05 -12.77
CA PHE A 131 -3.01 6.56 -14.03
C PHE A 131 -3.36 5.10 -14.26
N THR A 132 -3.27 4.28 -13.22
CA THR A 132 -3.58 2.86 -13.34
C THR A 132 -5.08 2.61 -13.51
N ALA A 133 -5.91 3.34 -12.80
CA ALA A 133 -7.35 3.14 -12.81
C ALA A 133 -8.01 3.56 -14.13
N TYR A 134 -7.42 4.54 -14.84
CA TYR A 134 -7.95 5.10 -16.09
C TYR A 134 -7.25 4.62 -17.36
N MET A 135 -6.35 3.63 -17.32
CA MET A 135 -5.66 3.17 -18.54
C MET A 135 -6.61 2.72 -19.67
N HIS A 136 -7.84 2.34 -19.35
CA HIS A 136 -8.86 1.95 -20.33
C HIS A 136 -9.61 3.14 -20.95
N ASP A 137 -9.53 4.34 -20.35
CA ASP A 137 -10.20 5.55 -20.82
C ASP A 137 -9.49 6.82 -20.30
N PRO A 138 -8.25 7.11 -20.70
CA PRO A 138 -7.44 8.20 -20.11
C PRO A 138 -7.93 9.60 -20.46
N GLU A 139 -8.76 9.74 -21.51
CA GLU A 139 -9.26 11.02 -22.04
C GLU A 139 -10.79 11.14 -21.97
N HIS A 140 -11.46 10.23 -21.24
CA HIS A 140 -12.92 10.22 -21.11
C HIS A 140 -13.67 10.06 -22.46
N ARG A 141 -13.06 9.42 -23.46
CA ARG A 141 -13.66 9.19 -24.78
C ARG A 141 -14.74 8.11 -24.74
N TYR A 142 -14.65 7.20 -23.76
CA TYR A 142 -15.56 6.06 -23.63
C TYR A 142 -16.59 6.22 -22.50
N LEU A 143 -16.56 7.35 -21.79
CA LEU A 143 -17.46 7.64 -20.67
C LEU A 143 -17.38 6.57 -19.56
N GLU A 144 -16.19 5.99 -19.37
CA GLU A 144 -15.95 4.94 -18.38
C GLU A 144 -15.46 5.51 -17.05
N GLN A 145 -15.75 4.77 -15.98
CA GLN A 145 -15.38 5.10 -14.60
C GLN A 145 -13.98 4.56 -14.26
N PHE A 146 -13.43 4.92 -13.11
CA PHE A 146 -12.15 4.35 -12.67
C PHE A 146 -12.24 2.85 -12.34
N GLY A 147 -11.16 2.11 -12.57
CA GLY A 147 -11.00 0.74 -12.09
C GLY A 147 -10.78 0.66 -10.56
N VAL A 148 -10.84 -0.55 -9.99
CA VAL A 148 -10.80 -0.79 -8.52
C VAL A 148 -9.61 -0.17 -7.78
N ILE A 149 -8.50 0.06 -8.48
CA ILE A 149 -7.29 0.57 -7.82
C ILE A 149 -7.46 2.00 -7.29
N ALA A 150 -8.42 2.79 -7.81
CA ALA A 150 -8.66 4.17 -7.37
C ALA A 150 -9.66 4.32 -6.20
N ASP A 151 -10.20 3.22 -5.65
CA ASP A 151 -11.09 3.26 -4.49
C ASP A 151 -10.49 2.45 -3.34
N GLU A 152 -10.38 3.06 -2.16
CA GLU A 152 -9.68 2.51 -1.01
C GLU A 152 -10.30 1.21 -0.48
N ALA A 153 -11.61 1.00 -0.66
CA ALA A 153 -12.29 -0.23 -0.25
C ALA A 153 -12.05 -1.40 -1.22
N THR A 154 -11.59 -1.12 -2.44
CA THR A 154 -11.39 -2.14 -3.48
C THR A 154 -9.95 -2.28 -3.97
N THR A 155 -9.09 -1.29 -3.71
CA THR A 155 -7.74 -1.19 -4.29
C THR A 155 -6.83 -2.38 -3.99
N MET A 156 -6.87 -2.90 -2.76
CA MET A 156 -6.04 -4.04 -2.34
C MET A 156 -6.39 -5.37 -3.03
N ARG A 157 -7.48 -5.42 -3.79
CA ARG A 157 -7.87 -6.59 -4.60
C ARG A 157 -7.03 -6.72 -5.86
N ASP A 158 -6.48 -5.62 -6.37
CA ASP A 158 -5.71 -5.59 -7.60
C ASP A 158 -4.24 -5.98 -7.36
N PRO A 159 -3.67 -6.97 -8.07
CA PRO A 159 -2.24 -7.31 -7.96
C PRO A 159 -1.29 -6.12 -8.19
N PHE A 160 -1.70 -5.14 -9.00
CA PHE A 160 -0.89 -3.96 -9.29
C PHE A 160 -0.78 -2.98 -8.13
N PHE A 161 -1.75 -2.95 -7.21
CA PHE A 161 -1.65 -2.20 -5.94
C PHE A 161 -0.32 -2.50 -5.26
N TYR A 162 0.03 -3.78 -5.14
CA TYR A 162 1.26 -4.22 -4.49
C TYR A 162 2.52 -3.85 -5.27
N ARG A 163 2.47 -3.81 -6.62
CA ARG A 163 3.60 -3.34 -7.45
C ARG A 163 3.82 -1.84 -7.29
N TRP A 164 2.74 -1.06 -7.22
CA TRP A 164 2.78 0.38 -7.01
C TRP A 164 3.29 0.72 -5.61
N HIS A 165 2.71 0.11 -4.57
CA HIS A 165 3.16 0.32 -3.20
C HIS A 165 4.56 -0.23 -2.92
N ALA A 166 5.04 -1.25 -3.65
CA ALA A 166 6.44 -1.65 -3.57
C ALA A 166 7.39 -0.61 -4.16
N TYR A 167 6.97 0.14 -5.18
CA TYR A 167 7.74 1.30 -5.65
C TYR A 167 7.73 2.43 -4.61
N ILE A 168 6.56 2.74 -4.04
CA ILE A 168 6.45 3.77 -3.00
C ILE A 168 7.27 3.42 -1.76
N ASP A 169 7.20 2.17 -1.28
CA ASP A 169 8.03 1.69 -0.18
C ASP A 169 9.53 1.79 -0.49
N ASP A 170 9.96 1.45 -1.72
CA ASP A 170 11.36 1.60 -2.15
C ASP A 170 11.86 3.04 -2.05
N VAL A 171 11.01 4.05 -2.32
CA VAL A 171 11.37 5.46 -2.12
C VAL A 171 11.57 5.78 -0.63
N PHE A 172 10.69 5.28 0.24
CA PHE A 172 10.87 5.43 1.70
C PHE A 172 12.12 4.70 2.21
N GLN A 173 12.41 3.50 1.69
CA GLN A 173 13.61 2.75 2.06
C GLN A 173 14.88 3.50 1.65
N LYS A 174 14.92 4.12 0.46
CA LYS A 174 16.05 4.97 0.06
C LYS A 174 16.35 6.08 1.08
N HIS A 175 15.33 6.71 1.66
CA HIS A 175 15.54 7.68 2.74
C HIS A 175 16.04 7.01 4.03
N LYS A 176 15.44 5.88 4.43
CA LYS A 176 15.84 5.11 5.63
C LYS A 176 17.27 4.55 5.53
N GLU A 177 17.74 4.24 4.34
CA GLU A 177 19.08 3.73 4.04
C GLU A 177 20.09 4.85 3.72
N SER A 178 19.63 6.10 3.64
CA SER A 178 20.50 7.25 3.37
C SER A 178 21.37 7.62 4.57
N ALA A 179 22.41 8.43 4.33
CA ALA A 179 23.27 8.96 5.39
C ALA A 179 22.54 9.86 6.41
N TYR A 180 21.31 10.29 6.11
CA TYR A 180 20.51 11.17 6.97
C TYR A 180 19.71 10.42 8.04
N VAL A 181 19.61 9.09 7.91
CA VAL A 181 19.02 8.23 8.94
C VAL A 181 20.13 7.34 9.50
N ARG A 182 20.72 7.76 10.62
CA ARG A 182 21.80 6.99 11.24
C ARG A 182 21.28 5.63 11.72
N PRO A 183 22.08 4.56 11.58
CA PRO A 183 21.81 3.33 12.31
C PRO A 183 21.66 3.60 13.80
N TYR A 184 20.79 2.82 14.45
CA TYR A 184 20.63 2.91 15.89
C TYR A 184 21.96 2.61 16.61
N THR A 185 22.30 3.42 17.60
CA THR A 185 23.45 3.16 18.47
C THR A 185 23.11 2.06 19.46
N ARG A 186 24.14 1.47 20.05
CA ARG A 186 24.01 0.52 21.15
C ARG A 186 23.09 1.04 22.26
N SER A 187 23.26 2.30 22.68
CA SER A 187 22.45 2.93 23.73
C SER A 187 20.97 3.09 23.39
N GLU A 188 20.60 3.09 22.11
CA GLU A 188 19.19 3.17 21.67
C GLU A 188 18.53 1.80 21.58
N LEU A 189 19.33 0.74 21.42
CA LEU A 189 18.86 -0.64 21.27
C LEU A 189 18.93 -1.43 22.58
N GLU A 190 19.88 -1.10 23.46
CA GLU A 190 20.07 -1.81 24.72
C GLU A 190 19.01 -1.42 25.75
N ASN A 191 18.71 -2.39 26.60
CA ASN A 191 17.95 -2.20 27.82
C ASN A 191 18.74 -2.81 28.99
N PRO A 192 19.70 -2.06 29.58
CA PRO A 192 20.61 -2.60 30.58
C PRO A 192 19.89 -3.27 31.76
N GLY A 193 20.38 -4.44 32.16
CA GLY A 193 19.77 -5.25 33.22
C GLY A 193 18.62 -6.14 32.74
N VAL A 194 18.05 -5.92 31.55
CA VAL A 194 16.98 -6.74 30.98
C VAL A 194 17.55 -7.75 30.00
N GLN A 195 17.40 -9.03 30.31
CA GLN A 195 17.87 -10.13 29.47
C GLN A 195 16.71 -11.07 29.10
N VAL A 196 16.38 -11.12 27.81
CA VAL A 196 15.48 -12.14 27.27
C VAL A 196 16.18 -13.50 27.32
N ARG A 197 15.63 -14.44 28.09
CA ARG A 197 16.17 -15.81 28.26
C ARG A 197 15.63 -16.78 27.24
N SER A 198 14.36 -16.66 26.89
CA SER A 198 13.71 -17.49 25.88
C SER A 198 12.47 -16.81 25.32
N VAL A 199 12.13 -17.12 24.08
CA VAL A 199 10.88 -16.76 23.42
C VAL A 199 10.30 -18.03 22.79
N SER A 200 9.01 -18.28 22.98
CA SER A 200 8.31 -19.40 22.36
C SER A 200 6.85 -19.03 22.05
N VAL A 201 6.24 -19.77 21.12
CA VAL A 201 4.79 -19.75 20.90
C VAL A 201 4.18 -21.08 21.32
N GLU A 202 3.09 -21.01 22.07
CA GLU A 202 2.36 -22.16 22.60
C GLU A 202 0.93 -22.15 22.07
N THR A 203 0.51 -23.26 21.48
CA THR A 203 -0.87 -23.50 21.01
C THR A 203 -1.47 -24.60 21.89
N PRO A 204 -2.68 -24.44 22.47
CA PRO A 204 -3.29 -25.49 23.28
C PRO A 204 -3.40 -26.82 22.53
N GLY A 205 -2.75 -27.87 23.05
CA GLY A 205 -2.68 -29.19 22.40
C GLY A 205 -1.82 -29.26 21.13
N GLY A 206 -1.10 -28.19 20.80
CA GLY A 206 -0.20 -28.11 19.64
C GLY A 206 1.27 -28.35 19.98
N GLN A 207 2.10 -28.43 18.95
CA GLN A 207 3.55 -28.50 19.11
C GLN A 207 4.12 -27.11 19.46
N PRO A 208 5.13 -27.02 20.35
CA PRO A 208 5.82 -25.76 20.60
C PRO A 208 6.36 -25.15 19.31
N ASN A 209 6.34 -23.82 19.22
CA ASN A 209 6.88 -23.07 18.08
C ASN A 209 6.24 -23.40 16.72
N THR A 210 4.99 -23.87 16.73
CA THR A 210 4.22 -24.19 15.53
C THR A 210 2.96 -23.32 15.45
N LEU A 211 2.76 -22.66 14.31
CA LEU A 211 1.56 -21.88 13.99
C LEU A 211 0.70 -22.69 13.01
N ASN A 212 -0.60 -22.81 13.29
CA ASN A 212 -1.52 -23.58 12.46
C ASN A 212 -2.58 -22.66 11.85
N THR A 213 -2.70 -22.66 10.53
CA THR A 213 -3.73 -21.96 9.76
C THR A 213 -4.76 -22.92 9.19
N PHE A 214 -5.94 -22.42 8.87
CA PHE A 214 -7.02 -23.18 8.25
C PHE A 214 -8.00 -22.26 7.51
N TRP A 215 -8.90 -22.84 6.72
CA TRP A 215 -10.00 -22.13 6.07
C TRP A 215 -11.24 -22.09 6.96
N MET A 216 -11.83 -20.90 7.12
CA MET A 216 -13.07 -20.69 7.87
C MET A 216 -14.15 -20.16 6.94
N LEU A 217 -15.39 -20.59 7.18
CA LEU A 217 -16.60 -20.04 6.57
C LEU A 217 -17.24 -19.06 7.56
N SER A 218 -17.55 -17.86 7.09
CA SER A 218 -18.25 -16.83 7.87
C SER A 218 -19.41 -16.27 7.05
N ASP A 219 -20.47 -15.85 7.76
CA ASP A 219 -21.67 -15.27 7.17
C ASP A 219 -21.72 -13.76 7.47
N VAL A 220 -22.05 -12.95 6.46
CA VAL A 220 -22.29 -11.51 6.60
C VAL A 220 -23.69 -11.15 6.14
N ASN A 221 -24.42 -10.37 6.93
CA ASN A 221 -25.75 -9.89 6.53
C ASN A 221 -25.62 -8.68 5.59
N LEU A 222 -26.06 -8.84 4.35
CA LEU A 222 -26.01 -7.83 3.29
C LEU A 222 -27.30 -7.02 3.16
N SER A 223 -28.34 -7.33 3.95
CA SER A 223 -29.69 -6.76 3.76
C SER A 223 -29.73 -5.23 3.75
N ARG A 224 -28.86 -4.58 4.53
CA ARG A 224 -28.81 -3.11 4.64
C ARG A 224 -28.22 -2.41 3.42
N GLY A 225 -27.56 -3.13 2.52
CA GLY A 225 -26.98 -2.59 1.28
C GLY A 225 -27.72 -3.05 0.02
N LEU A 226 -28.88 -3.70 0.16
CA LEU A 226 -29.70 -4.17 -0.95
C LEU A 226 -30.91 -3.26 -1.12
N ASP A 227 -30.75 -2.25 -1.97
CA ASP A 227 -31.84 -1.32 -2.30
C ASP A 227 -33.01 -2.05 -2.95
N PHE A 228 -34.23 -1.59 -2.67
CA PHE A 228 -35.49 -2.09 -3.26
C PHE A 228 -35.75 -3.60 -3.05
N SER A 229 -35.14 -4.21 -2.03
CA SER A 229 -35.37 -5.60 -1.64
C SER A 229 -36.35 -5.72 -0.48
N ASP A 230 -36.97 -6.90 -0.33
CA ASP A 230 -37.83 -7.20 0.82
C ASP A 230 -37.04 -7.17 2.15
N ASN A 231 -37.77 -6.89 3.24
CA ASN A 231 -37.19 -6.88 4.58
C ASN A 231 -36.82 -8.29 5.04
N GLY A 232 -35.68 -8.40 5.73
CA GLY A 232 -35.20 -9.64 6.32
C GLY A 232 -33.68 -9.75 6.23
N PRO A 233 -33.04 -10.61 7.03
CA PRO A 233 -31.61 -10.83 6.90
C PRO A 233 -31.29 -11.61 5.61
N VAL A 234 -30.29 -11.14 4.86
CA VAL A 234 -29.78 -11.79 3.65
C VAL A 234 -28.31 -12.09 3.88
N TYR A 235 -27.98 -13.36 4.14
CA TYR A 235 -26.62 -13.77 4.45
C TYR A 235 -25.84 -14.21 3.21
N ALA A 236 -24.64 -13.67 3.05
CA ALA A 236 -23.64 -14.22 2.15
C ALA A 236 -22.58 -14.97 2.96
N ARG A 237 -22.28 -16.19 2.53
CA ARG A 237 -21.22 -17.03 3.10
C ARG A 237 -19.94 -16.91 2.28
N PHE A 238 -18.82 -16.68 2.94
CA PHE A 238 -17.51 -16.59 2.28
C PHE A 238 -16.43 -17.35 3.05
N THR A 239 -15.40 -17.79 2.32
CA THR A 239 -14.24 -18.49 2.88
C THR A 239 -13.08 -17.53 3.08
N HIS A 240 -12.42 -17.58 4.24
CA HIS A 240 -11.24 -16.78 4.53
C HIS A 240 -10.20 -17.54 5.36
N LEU A 241 -8.95 -17.07 5.32
CA LEU A 241 -7.86 -17.60 6.13
C LEU A 241 -8.17 -17.33 7.62
N ASN A 242 -7.84 -18.30 8.48
CA ASN A 242 -7.84 -18.13 9.92
C ASN A 242 -6.69 -18.93 10.56
N TYR A 243 -6.49 -18.78 11.86
CA TYR A 243 -5.42 -19.41 12.62
C TYR A 243 -5.93 -19.98 13.96
N ARG A 244 -5.26 -21.01 14.47
CA ARG A 244 -5.52 -21.54 15.82
C ARG A 244 -4.94 -20.57 16.85
N HIS A 245 -5.73 -20.21 17.86
CA HIS A 245 -5.27 -19.33 18.93
C HIS A 245 -3.98 -19.87 19.58
N PHE A 246 -3.02 -18.97 19.78
CA PHE A 246 -1.74 -19.27 20.40
C PHE A 246 -1.37 -18.14 21.36
N SER A 247 -0.39 -18.39 22.24
CA SER A 247 0.15 -17.41 23.19
C SER A 247 1.66 -17.29 23.02
N TYR A 248 2.20 -16.10 23.26
CA TYR A 248 3.64 -15.90 23.37
C TYR A 248 4.08 -16.16 24.81
N ARG A 249 5.14 -16.94 25.00
CA ARG A 249 5.80 -17.10 26.30
C ARG A 249 7.22 -16.58 26.21
N ILE A 250 7.45 -15.47 26.91
CA ILE A 250 8.72 -14.73 26.92
C ILE A 250 9.25 -14.75 28.34
N ASN A 251 10.38 -15.43 28.57
CA ASN A 251 11.05 -15.42 29.87
C ASN A 251 12.11 -14.34 29.87
N VAL A 252 12.02 -13.42 30.83
CA VAL A 252 12.92 -12.28 30.96
C VAL A 252 13.52 -12.27 32.35
N ASN A 253 14.84 -12.15 32.43
CA ASN A 253 15.56 -11.91 33.68
C ASN A 253 15.85 -10.41 33.80
N ASN A 254 15.54 -9.81 34.94
CA ASN A 254 15.85 -8.42 35.22
C ASN A 254 16.83 -8.33 36.40
N THR A 255 18.04 -7.83 36.15
CA THR A 255 19.09 -7.62 37.15
C THR A 255 19.28 -6.15 37.51
N GLY A 256 18.39 -5.27 37.05
CA GLY A 256 18.38 -3.87 37.48
C GLY A 256 17.99 -3.76 38.96
N SER A 257 18.75 -3.00 39.73
CA SER A 257 18.36 -2.57 41.08
C SER A 257 17.25 -1.54 41.00
N SER A 258 16.21 -1.68 41.85
CA SER A 258 15.10 -0.72 42.02
C SER A 258 15.60 0.65 42.45
#